data_AF-A0A5E7UBU1-F1
#
_entry.id   AF-A0A5E7UBU1-F1
#
_cell.length_a   1.000
_cell.length_b   1.000
_cell.length_c   1.000
_cell.angle_alpha   90.00
_cell.angle_beta   90.00
_cell.angle_gamma   90.00
#
_symmetry.space_group_name_H-M   'P 1'
#
loop_
_entity.id
_entity.type
_entity.pdbx_description
1 polymer ?
#
loop_
_entity_poly.entity_id
_entity_poly.type
_entity_poly.pdbx_seq_one_letter_code
_entity_poly.pdbx_strand_id
1 'polypeptide(L)'
;MKLNIHFPDNLISDDLLRQQRIPCLCKVSTQFEISFSDTVPESSGIVSGWNREELERRAIAGAGGQYTHYANSLITLSKMSEGLYQIIDLEMFYRSFGWCIVFRDGQYAPAGNFWDDEPTQN
;
A
#
# COMPACT_ATOMS: atom_id res chain seq x y z
N MET A 1 -5.15 -8.58 3.43
CA MET A 1 -4.33 -7.52 4.05
C MET A 1 -5.25 -6.54 4.80
N LYS A 2 -4.88 -6.07 6.01
CA LYS A 2 -5.72 -5.18 6.83
C LYS A 2 -4.92 -4.00 7.36
N LEU A 3 -5.46 -2.79 7.27
CA LEU A 3 -4.86 -1.57 7.81
C LEU A 3 -5.47 -1.26 9.18
N ASN A 4 -4.61 -1.13 10.20
CA ASN A 4 -4.97 -0.65 11.51
C ASN A 4 -4.62 0.84 11.61
N ILE A 5 -5.63 1.70 11.67
CA ILE A 5 -5.50 3.15 11.60
C ILE A 5 -6.69 3.85 12.25
N HIS A 6 -6.43 4.95 12.95
CA HIS A 6 -7.47 5.85 13.43
C HIS A 6 -7.52 7.07 12.52
N PHE A 7 -8.66 7.26 11.86
CA PHE A 7 -8.96 8.48 11.12
C PHE A 7 -9.64 9.49 12.06
N PRO A 8 -9.35 10.79 11.95
CA PRO A 8 -10.08 11.84 12.66
C PRO A 8 -11.59 11.73 12.43
N ASP A 9 -12.38 11.91 13.49
CA ASP A 9 -13.84 11.95 13.39
C ASP A 9 -14.28 13.31 12.83
N ASN A 10 -14.26 13.43 11.50
CA ASN A 10 -14.65 14.63 10.77
C ASN A 10 -15.11 14.32 9.34
N LEU A 11 -15.83 15.28 8.75
CA LEU A 11 -16.38 15.16 7.38
C LEU A 11 -15.31 14.91 6.32
N ILE A 12 -14.11 15.47 6.49
CA ILE A 12 -13.00 15.28 5.53
C ILE A 12 -12.60 13.81 5.48
N SER A 13 -12.46 13.17 6.64
CA SER A 13 -12.10 11.76 6.74
C SER A 13 -13.25 10.86 6.26
N ASP A 14 -14.50 11.22 6.55
CA ASP A 14 -15.67 10.52 6.03
C ASP A 14 -15.75 10.57 4.50
N ASP A 15 -15.48 11.73 3.89
CA ASP A 15 -15.48 11.90 2.44
C ASP A 15 -14.32 11.14 1.79
N LEU A 16 -13.13 11.17 2.40
CA LEU A 16 -11.95 10.41 1.97
C LEU A 16 -12.26 8.91 1.93
N LEU A 17 -12.84 8.36 3.00
CA LEU A 17 -13.13 6.93 3.14
C LEU A 17 -14.22 6.41 2.19
N ARG A 18 -14.98 7.29 1.55
CA ARG A 18 -15.95 6.94 0.50
C ARG A 18 -15.30 6.79 -0.88
N GLN A 19 -14.09 7.31 -1.07
CA GLN A 19 -13.41 7.26 -2.36
C GLN A 19 -12.73 5.92 -2.59
N GLN A 20 -12.55 5.60 -3.87
CA GLN A 20 -11.61 4.58 -4.32
C GLN A 20 -10.29 5.23 -4.70
N ARG A 21 -9.20 4.46 -4.70
CA ARG A 21 -7.86 4.96 -5.09
C ARG A 21 -7.46 6.21 -4.27
N ILE A 22 -7.65 6.14 -2.96
CA ILE A 22 -7.29 7.20 -2.02
C ILE A 22 -5.76 7.41 -2.08
N PRO A 23 -5.26 8.65 -2.25
CA PRO A 23 -3.85 8.95 -2.17
C PRO A 23 -3.27 8.62 -0.79
N CYS A 24 -2.16 7.89 -0.78
CA CYS A 24 -1.44 7.58 0.45
C CYS A 24 0.05 7.42 0.18
N LEU A 25 0.82 7.35 1.26
CA LEU A 25 2.24 7.05 1.22
C LEU A 25 2.49 5.71 1.90
N CYS A 26 3.04 4.75 1.15
CA CYS A 26 3.46 3.47 1.68
C CYS A 26 4.93 3.51 2.09
N LYS A 27 5.21 3.07 3.31
CA LYS A 27 6.55 3.00 3.90
C LYS A 27 6.76 1.60 4.46
N VAL A 28 7.75 0.88 3.95
CA VAL A 28 8.00 -0.51 4.32
C VAL A 28 9.41 -0.62 4.85
N SER A 29 9.55 -1.01 6.10
CA SER A 29 10.81 -1.42 6.73
C SER A 29 10.56 -2.78 7.36
N THR A 30 10.77 -2.98 8.67
CA THR A 30 10.28 -4.15 9.42
C THR A 30 8.75 -4.19 9.48
N GLN A 31 8.12 -3.02 9.47
CA GLN A 31 6.67 -2.84 9.43
C GLN A 31 6.25 -2.27 8.07
N PHE A 32 4.99 -2.47 7.70
CA PHE A 32 4.37 -1.81 6.57
C PHE A 32 3.42 -0.74 7.11
N GLU A 33 3.84 0.52 7.00
CA GLU A 33 3.10 1.71 7.41
C GLU A 33 2.46 2.39 6.19
N ILE A 34 1.25 2.91 6.37
CA ILE A 34 0.56 3.74 5.39
C ILE A 34 0.18 5.07 6.04
N SER A 35 0.50 6.17 5.38
CA SER A 35 0.19 7.53 5.83
C SER A 35 -0.73 8.25 4.83
N PHE A 36 -1.65 9.06 5.35
CA PHE A 36 -2.60 9.88 4.59
C PHE A 36 -2.39 11.35 4.96
N SER A 37 -1.94 12.14 4.00
CA SER A 37 -1.75 13.60 4.14
C SER A 37 -3.05 14.39 4.00
N ASP A 38 -4.07 13.81 3.37
CA ASP A 38 -5.35 14.48 3.10
C ASP A 38 -6.24 14.57 4.35
N THR A 39 -5.88 13.88 5.43
CA THR A 39 -6.57 13.99 6.73
C THR A 39 -5.97 15.10 7.57
N VAL A 40 -6.78 15.76 8.39
CA VAL A 40 -6.31 16.77 9.34
C VAL A 40 -6.78 16.40 10.76
N PRO A 41 -5.86 16.05 11.67
CA PRO A 41 -4.41 15.86 11.46
C PRO A 41 -4.08 14.69 10.52
N GLU A 42 -2.83 14.60 10.05
CA GLU A 42 -2.34 13.48 9.25
C GLU A 42 -2.54 12.15 9.98
N SER A 43 -3.00 11.14 9.27
CA SER A 43 -3.30 9.81 9.82
C SER A 43 -2.26 8.82 9.31
N SER A 44 -1.73 7.99 10.22
CA SER A 44 -0.84 6.88 9.85
C SER A 44 -1.25 5.61 10.55
N GLY A 45 -1.04 4.47 9.90
CA GLY A 45 -1.44 3.18 10.40
C GLY A 45 -0.54 2.05 9.92
N ILE A 46 -0.69 0.89 10.56
CA ILE A 46 0.13 -0.30 10.30
C ILE A 46 -0.70 -1.36 9.60
N VAL A 47 -0.12 -1.94 8.56
CA VAL A 47 -0.69 -3.04 7.80
C VAL A 47 -0.34 -4.37 8.47
N SER A 48 -1.36 -5.22 8.62
CA SER A 48 -1.27 -6.58 9.14
C SER A 48 -1.70 -7.60 8.10
N GLY A 49 -1.21 -8.83 8.24
CA GLY A 49 -1.49 -9.93 7.31
C GLY A 49 -0.95 -9.69 5.91
N TRP A 50 0.17 -8.98 5.79
CA TRP A 50 0.96 -8.87 4.57
C TRP A 50 2.15 -9.83 4.65
N ASN A 51 2.55 -10.36 3.50
CA ASN A 51 3.76 -11.15 3.30
C ASN A 51 4.80 -10.29 2.58
N ARG A 52 6.02 -10.25 3.13
CA ARG A 52 7.14 -9.47 2.58
C ARG A 52 7.57 -9.95 1.20
N GLU A 53 7.74 -11.26 1.02
CA GLU A 53 8.19 -11.85 -0.25
C GLU A 53 7.18 -11.55 -1.37
N GLU A 54 5.88 -11.65 -1.06
CA GLU A 54 4.83 -11.30 -2.03
C GLU A 54 4.82 -9.80 -2.37
N LEU A 55 5.14 -8.93 -1.41
CA LEU A 55 5.29 -7.51 -1.68
C LEU A 55 6.51 -7.24 -2.58
N GLU A 56 7.67 -7.81 -2.27
CA GLU A 56 8.94 -7.56 -3.00
C GLU A 56 8.91 -8.07 -4.45
N ARG A 57 8.03 -9.02 -4.77
CA ARG A 57 7.73 -9.44 -6.15
C ARG A 57 6.94 -8.40 -6.96
N ARG A 58 6.36 -7.40 -6.30
CA ARG A 58 5.39 -6.44 -6.87
C ARG A 58 5.77 -4.98 -6.64
N ALA A 59 6.72 -4.76 -5.74
CA ALA A 59 7.15 -3.48 -5.25
C ALA A 59 8.68 -3.41 -5.40
N ILE A 60 9.16 -2.31 -5.95
CA ILE A 60 10.59 -2.13 -6.19
C ILE A 60 11.21 -1.58 -4.91
N ALA A 61 12.23 -2.27 -4.43
CA ALA A 61 12.99 -1.81 -3.29
C ALA A 61 13.73 -0.50 -3.63
N GLY A 62 13.66 0.47 -2.72
CA GLY A 62 14.47 1.69 -2.79
C GLY A 62 15.93 1.41 -2.42
N ALA A 63 16.86 2.19 -2.96
CA ALA A 63 18.26 2.12 -2.57
C ALA A 63 18.55 3.06 -1.37
N GLY A 64 19.08 2.49 -0.28
CA GLY A 64 19.86 3.24 0.72
C GLY A 64 19.11 4.17 1.69
N GLY A 65 18.08 3.69 2.38
CA GLY A 65 17.38 4.46 3.42
C GLY A 65 16.82 3.61 4.57
N GLN A 66 16.10 4.23 5.51
CA GLN A 66 15.44 3.54 6.64
C GLN A 66 14.35 2.55 6.18
N TYR A 67 13.78 2.79 5.00
CA TYR A 67 12.71 1.97 4.42
C TYR A 67 13.22 1.21 3.21
N THR A 68 12.88 -0.07 3.13
CA THR A 68 13.12 -0.90 1.94
C THR A 68 12.19 -0.50 0.80
N HIS A 69 10.99 0.00 1.09
CA HIS A 69 10.09 0.58 0.08
C HIS A 69 9.51 1.89 0.60
N TYR A 70 9.48 2.90 -0.28
CA TYR A 70 8.91 4.20 0.00
C TYR A 70 8.28 4.73 -1.28
N ALA A 71 6.95 4.72 -1.37
CA ALA A 71 6.25 5.01 -2.61
C ALA A 71 4.92 5.74 -2.38
N ASN A 72 4.69 6.78 -3.17
CA ASN A 72 3.35 7.34 -3.36
C ASN A 72 2.44 6.25 -3.90
N SER A 73 1.26 6.13 -3.33
CA SER A 73 0.41 4.97 -3.51
C SER A 73 -1.06 5.38 -3.62
N LEU A 74 -1.87 4.48 -4.17
CA LEU A 74 -3.31 4.60 -4.23
C LEU A 74 -3.93 3.37 -3.56
N ILE A 75 -4.84 3.60 -2.62
CA ILE A 75 -5.43 2.54 -1.81
C ILE A 75 -6.96 2.62 -1.83
N THR A 76 -7.61 1.47 -1.92
CA THR A 76 -9.06 1.35 -1.70
C THR A 76 -9.29 0.59 -0.40
N LEU A 77 -10.09 1.18 0.49
CA LEU A 77 -10.38 0.63 1.82
C LEU A 77 -11.85 0.24 1.95
N SER A 78 -12.11 -0.84 2.68
CA SER A 78 -13.45 -1.19 3.18
C SER A 78 -13.42 -1.26 4.70
N LYS A 79 -14.29 -0.51 5.37
CA LYS A 79 -14.37 -0.51 6.84
C LYS A 79 -14.80 -1.90 7.33
N MET A 80 -14.05 -2.46 8.27
CA MET A 80 -14.41 -3.72 8.95
C MET A 80 -14.99 -3.44 10.33
N SER A 81 -14.29 -2.61 11.10
CA SER A 81 -14.70 -2.14 12.42
C SER A 81 -14.04 -0.79 12.68
N GLU A 82 -14.28 -0.19 13.84
CA GLU A 82 -13.51 0.96 14.29
C GLU A 82 -12.02 0.63 14.33
N GLY A 83 -11.19 1.54 13.81
CA GLY A 83 -9.73 1.37 13.76
C GLY A 83 -9.22 0.33 12.75
N LEU A 84 -10.08 -0.39 12.01
CA LEU A 84 -9.68 -1.53 11.18
C LEU A 84 -10.36 -1.52 9.81
N TYR A 85 -9.53 -1.54 8.78
CA TYR A 85 -9.95 -1.48 7.39
C TYR A 85 -9.35 -2.64 6.60
N GLN A 86 -10.15 -3.25 5.74
CA GLN A 86 -9.65 -4.18 4.73
C GLN A 86 -9.07 -3.36 3.57
N ILE A 87 -7.87 -3.74 3.13
CA ILE A 87 -7.29 -3.23 1.89
C ILE A 87 -7.86 -4.05 0.74
N ILE A 88 -8.60 -3.40 -0.16
CA ILE A 88 -9.18 -4.03 -1.35
C ILE A 88 -8.20 -3.94 -2.51
N ASP A 89 -7.71 -2.74 -2.77
CA ASP A 89 -6.74 -2.46 -3.84
C ASP A 89 -5.57 -1.63 -3.29
N LEU A 90 -4.39 -1.87 -3.85
CA LEU A 90 -3.18 -1.10 -3.58
C LEU A 90 -2.31 -1.02 -4.83
N GLU A 91 -1.98 0.19 -5.24
CA GLU A 91 -1.03 0.50 -6.31
C GLU A 91 0.09 1.37 -5.73
N MET A 92 1.34 1.10 -6.11
CA MET A 92 2.52 1.89 -5.72
C MET A 92 3.17 2.50 -6.97
N PHE A 93 3.49 3.79 -6.91
CA PHE A 93 4.12 4.50 -8.01
C PHE A 93 5.65 4.43 -7.94
N TYR A 94 6.26 4.02 -9.04
CA TYR A 94 7.71 4.05 -9.22
C TYR A 94 8.07 4.84 -10.46
N ARG A 95 9.08 5.71 -10.37
CA ARG A 95 9.50 6.59 -11.47
C ARG A 95 9.78 5.83 -12.78
N SER A 96 10.38 4.65 -12.67
CA SER A 96 10.80 3.84 -13.82
C SER A 96 9.71 2.92 -14.39
N PHE A 97 8.61 2.70 -13.65
CA PHE A 97 7.59 1.68 -14.00
C PHE A 97 6.15 2.19 -13.92
N GLY A 98 5.93 3.41 -13.45
CA GLY A 98 4.60 3.97 -13.23
C GLY A 98 3.88 3.30 -12.06
N TRP A 99 2.56 3.18 -12.17
CA TRP A 99 1.71 2.55 -11.16
C TRP A 99 1.79 1.04 -11.24
N CYS A 100 2.36 0.44 -10.19
CA CYS A 100 2.52 -1.00 -10.04
C CYS A 100 1.44 -1.54 -9.11
N ILE A 101 0.68 -2.52 -9.59
CA ILE A 101 -0.44 -3.10 -8.83
C ILE A 101 0.14 -4.11 -7.85
N VAL A 102 -0.04 -3.85 -6.55
CA VAL A 102 0.43 -4.74 -5.47
C VAL A 102 -0.68 -5.66 -5.01
N PHE A 103 -1.87 -5.10 -4.83
CA PHE A 103 -3.03 -5.79 -4.31
C PHE A 103 -4.25 -5.39 -5.12
N ARG A 104 -5.10 -6.35 -5.49
CA ARG A 104 -6.32 -6.12 -6.26
C ARG A 104 -7.39 -7.12 -5.84
N ASP A 105 -8.62 -6.63 -5.70
CA ASP A 105 -9.78 -7.46 -5.34
C ASP A 105 -9.55 -8.31 -4.07
N GLY A 106 -8.81 -7.75 -3.10
CA GLY A 106 -8.52 -8.43 -1.84
C GLY A 106 -7.41 -9.49 -1.90
N GLN A 107 -6.66 -9.59 -3.00
CA GLN A 107 -5.58 -10.56 -3.21
C GLN A 107 -4.31 -9.91 -3.76
N TYR A 108 -3.16 -10.57 -3.59
CA TYR A 108 -1.94 -10.13 -4.26
C TYR A 108 -2.14 -10.22 -5.77
N ALA A 109 -1.76 -9.17 -6.50
CA ALA A 109 -1.82 -9.15 -7.96
C ALA A 109 -0.84 -10.20 -8.56
N PRO A 110 -0.73 -10.38 -9.87
CA PRO A 110 0.42 -11.08 -10.44
C PRO A 110 1.75 -10.40 -10.04
N ALA A 111 2.85 -11.15 -9.97
CA ALA A 111 4.18 -10.56 -9.78
C ALA A 111 4.47 -9.58 -10.92
N GLY A 112 5.21 -8.51 -10.63
CA GLY A 112 5.58 -7.56 -11.67
C GLY A 112 6.84 -8.00 -12.40
N ASN A 113 6.92 -7.66 -13.69
CA ASN A 113 8.09 -7.91 -14.53
C ASN A 113 9.17 -6.85 -14.25
N PHE A 114 9.67 -6.78 -13.01
CA PHE A 114 10.69 -5.82 -12.58
C PHE A 114 12.11 -6.39 -12.67
N TRP A 115 12.19 -7.71 -12.53
CA TRP A 115 13.42 -8.46 -12.50
C TRP A 115 13.42 -9.32 -13.74
N ASP A 116 14.48 -9.26 -14.54
CA ASP A 116 14.69 -10.21 -15.63
C ASP A 116 14.92 -11.58 -14.97
N ASP A 117 13.86 -12.36 -14.80
CA ASP A 117 14.01 -13.80 -14.56
C ASP A 117 14.66 -14.35 -15.84
N GLU A 118 15.96 -14.63 -15.81
CA GLU A 118 16.60 -15.39 -16.90
C GLU A 118 15.77 -16.66 -17.10
N PRO A 119 15.23 -16.91 -18.30
CA PRO A 119 14.43 -18.11 -18.54
C PRO A 119 15.31 -19.31 -18.25
N THR A 120 14.89 -20.14 -17.28
CA THR A 120 15.47 -21.45 -17.05
C THR A 120 15.33 -22.27 -18.33
N GLN A 121 16.43 -22.39 -19.07
CA GLN A 121 16.52 -23.30 -20.20
C GLN A 121 16.45 -24.72 -19.65
N ASN A 122 15.30 -25.38 -19.83
CA ASN A 122 15.17 -26.83 -19.74
C ASN A 122 15.57 -27.47 -21.06
#